data_AF-A0A364V3G4-F1
#
_entry.id   AF-A0A364V3G4-F1
#
_cell.length_a   1.000
_cell.length_b   1.000
_cell.length_c   1.000
_cell.angle_alpha   90.00
_cell.angle_beta   90.00
_cell.angle_gamma   90.00
#
_symmetry.space_group_name_H-M   'P 1'
#
loop_
_entity.id
_entity.type
_entity.pdbx_description
1 polymer ?
#
loop_
_entity_poly.entity_id
_entity_poly.type
_entity_poly.pdbx_seq_one_letter_code
_entity_poly.pdbx_strand_id
1 'polypeptide(L)'
;MDTTDDQLSPGGWVGVLGAHCNADDQWVYAASNGTDRAVVCRVGANGGLYYRGLYKGGEAERDIASGREGSYRTISDGGTVIVISPKKISVENSSGAELSQVELTEFHFKLDQPESFD
;
A
#
# COMPACT_ATOMS: atom_id res chain seq x y z
N MET A 1 -12.99 7.25 -25.00
CA MET A 1 -11.71 7.23 -24.25
C MET A 1 -12.01 6.39 -23.04
N ASP A 2 -11.60 5.12 -23.11
CA ASP A 2 -11.89 4.14 -22.07
C ASP A 2 -10.89 4.37 -20.95
N THR A 3 -11.37 4.90 -19.82
CA THR A 3 -10.61 5.01 -18.58
C THR A 3 -10.15 3.61 -18.22
N THR A 4 -8.85 3.38 -18.10
CA THR A 4 -8.34 2.17 -17.44
C THR A 4 -8.90 2.21 -16.03
N ASP A 5 -10.03 1.53 -15.87
CA ASP A 5 -10.77 1.39 -14.62
C ASP A 5 -9.77 0.92 -13.56
N ASP A 6 -9.68 1.68 -12.47
CA ASP A 6 -8.85 1.40 -11.29
C ASP A 6 -9.37 0.10 -10.63
N GLN A 7 -9.16 -1.03 -11.29
CA GLN A 7 -9.64 -2.33 -10.85
C GLN A 7 -8.63 -2.97 -9.90
N LEU A 8 -9.15 -3.49 -8.79
CA LEU A 8 -8.41 -4.30 -7.84
C LEU A 8 -8.64 -5.78 -8.09
N SER A 9 -7.56 -6.52 -8.32
CA SER A 9 -7.52 -7.99 -8.24
C SER A 9 -7.27 -8.44 -6.79
N PRO A 10 -7.30 -9.74 -6.46
CA PRO A 10 -6.86 -10.22 -5.16
C PRO A 10 -5.42 -9.82 -4.79
N GLY A 11 -4.56 -9.62 -5.79
CA GLY A 11 -3.15 -9.25 -5.64
C GLY A 11 -2.88 -7.75 -5.70
N GLY A 12 -3.82 -6.90 -6.14
CA GLY A 12 -3.63 -5.45 -6.12
C GLY A 12 -4.15 -4.77 -7.39
N TRP A 13 -3.56 -3.62 -7.73
CA TRP A 13 -4.04 -2.82 -8.86
C TRP A 13 -3.71 -3.51 -10.20
N VAL A 14 -4.75 -3.74 -11.01
CA VAL A 14 -4.62 -4.43 -12.29
C VAL A 14 -3.78 -3.58 -13.25
N GLY A 15 -2.75 -4.19 -13.85
CA GLY A 15 -1.86 -3.52 -14.79
C GLY A 15 -0.80 -2.62 -14.16
N VAL A 16 -0.66 -2.63 -12.82
CA VAL A 16 0.28 -1.77 -12.09
C VAL A 16 1.23 -2.63 -11.26
N LEU A 17 2.31 -3.11 -11.88
CA LEU A 17 3.25 -4.04 -11.23
C LEU A 17 3.87 -3.46 -9.95
N GLY A 18 4.20 -2.17 -9.93
CA GLY A 18 4.69 -1.49 -8.73
C GLY A 18 3.70 -1.43 -7.57
N ALA A 19 2.40 -1.64 -7.81
CA ALA A 19 1.35 -1.62 -6.80
C ALA A 19 0.53 -2.94 -6.81
N HIS A 20 1.22 -4.05 -7.01
CA HIS A 20 0.68 -5.40 -7.00
C HIS A 20 1.53 -6.30 -6.09
N CYS A 21 0.90 -7.11 -5.25
CA CYS A 21 1.55 -8.05 -4.35
C CYS A 21 2.39 -9.09 -5.11
N ASN A 22 3.34 -9.69 -4.40
CA ASN A 22 4.31 -10.66 -4.90
C ASN A 22 3.66 -12.04 -4.89
N ALA A 23 3.97 -12.87 -5.89
CA ALA A 23 3.44 -14.22 -5.99
C ALA A 23 1.93 -14.28 -5.70
N ASP A 24 1.54 -15.04 -4.68
CA ASP A 24 0.15 -15.33 -4.32
C ASP A 24 -0.33 -14.48 -3.12
N ASP A 25 0.51 -13.56 -2.66
CA ASP A 25 0.22 -12.67 -1.54
C ASP A 25 -0.97 -11.77 -1.86
N GLN A 26 -1.77 -11.47 -0.83
CA GLN A 26 -2.97 -10.67 -1.00
C GLN A 26 -2.83 -9.31 -0.32
N TRP A 27 -3.42 -8.29 -0.93
CA TRP A 27 -3.52 -6.99 -0.30
C TRP A 27 -4.52 -7.04 0.85
N VAL A 28 -4.20 -6.35 1.95
CA VAL A 28 -5.11 -6.07 3.07
C VAL A 28 -5.61 -4.63 3.03
N TYR A 29 -4.85 -3.76 2.36
CA TYR A 29 -5.21 -2.38 2.10
C TYR A 29 -4.72 -1.95 0.72
N ALA A 30 -5.50 -1.12 0.03
CA ALA A 30 -5.12 -0.50 -1.24
C ALA A 30 -5.64 0.95 -1.27
N ALA A 31 -4.90 1.86 -1.90
CA ALA A 31 -5.34 3.24 -2.08
C ALA A 31 -4.74 3.89 -3.32
N SER A 32 -5.43 4.89 -3.87
CA SER A 32 -5.11 5.49 -5.16
C SER A 32 -5.59 6.95 -5.26
N ASN A 33 -4.96 7.73 -6.13
CA ASN A 33 -5.51 8.96 -6.72
C ASN A 33 -5.63 8.89 -8.26
N GLY A 34 -5.57 7.67 -8.81
CA GLY A 34 -5.52 7.36 -10.24
C GLY A 34 -4.10 7.36 -10.83
N THR A 35 -3.18 8.16 -10.29
CA THR A 35 -1.78 8.24 -10.74
C THR A 35 -0.82 7.57 -9.77
N ASP A 36 -0.93 7.91 -8.48
CA ASP A 36 -0.22 7.27 -7.38
C ASP A 36 -1.07 6.13 -6.83
N ARG A 37 -0.45 4.99 -6.56
CA ARG A 37 -1.14 3.77 -6.12
C ARG A 37 -0.33 3.08 -5.06
N ALA A 38 -0.99 2.65 -4.00
CA ALA A 38 -0.40 1.88 -2.91
C ALA A 38 -1.19 0.59 -2.69
N VAL A 39 -0.48 -0.46 -2.33
CA VAL A 39 -1.01 -1.66 -1.70
C VAL A 39 -0.16 -2.00 -0.48
N VAL A 40 -0.82 -2.48 0.57
CA VAL A 40 -0.17 -3.18 1.67
C VAL A 40 -0.59 -4.64 1.58
N CYS A 41 0.40 -5.50 1.42
CA CYS A 41 0.29 -6.92 1.17
C CYS A 41 0.64 -7.70 2.42
N ARG A 42 0.02 -8.88 2.58
CA ARG A 42 0.38 -9.85 3.61
C ARG A 42 1.09 -11.04 2.96
N VAL A 43 2.24 -11.42 3.51
CA VAL A 43 2.99 -12.61 3.07
C VAL A 43 2.23 -13.87 3.48
N GLY A 44 1.66 -14.58 2.51
CA GLY A 44 0.71 -15.66 2.76
C GLY A 44 -0.44 -15.26 3.69
N ALA A 45 -1.05 -16.23 4.37
CA ALA A 45 -2.19 -15.98 5.25
C ALA A 45 -1.83 -15.30 6.59
N ASN A 46 -0.63 -15.56 7.11
CA ASN A 46 -0.26 -15.20 8.50
C ASN A 46 1.10 -14.49 8.63
N GLY A 47 1.75 -14.15 7.51
CA GLY A 47 3.06 -13.50 7.53
C GLY A 47 2.99 -12.01 7.84
N GLY A 48 4.17 -11.39 7.77
CA GLY A 48 4.34 -9.95 7.90
C GLY A 48 3.67 -9.16 6.79
N LEU A 49 3.64 -7.84 6.97
CA LEU A 49 3.10 -6.91 5.98
C LEU A 49 4.24 -6.22 5.24
N TYR A 50 4.03 -5.94 3.97
CA TYR A 50 4.93 -5.12 3.17
C TYR A 50 4.11 -4.19 2.26
N TYR A 51 4.66 -3.01 2.00
CA TYR A 51 4.13 -2.03 1.07
C TYR A 51 4.70 -2.27 -0.33
N ARG A 52 3.85 -2.11 -1.35
CA ARG A 52 4.26 -1.84 -2.73
C ARG A 52 3.46 -0.66 -3.27
N GLY A 53 4.10 0.24 -4.00
CA GLY A 53 3.35 1.28 -4.69
C GLY A 53 4.13 2.08 -5.72
N LEU A 54 3.37 2.84 -6.49
CA LEU A 54 3.81 3.88 -7.41
C LEU A 54 3.58 5.24 -6.75
N TYR A 55 4.65 6.00 -6.55
CA TYR A 55 4.65 7.32 -5.93
C TYR A 55 5.46 8.29 -6.79
N LYS A 56 4.80 9.31 -7.34
CA LYS A 56 5.37 10.31 -8.27
C LYS A 56 6.14 9.68 -9.43
N GLY A 57 5.63 8.57 -9.96
CA GLY A 57 6.24 7.81 -11.05
C GLY A 57 7.39 6.87 -10.66
N GLY A 58 7.78 6.82 -9.38
CA GLY A 58 8.73 5.85 -8.85
C GLY A 58 8.04 4.67 -8.19
N GLU A 59 8.57 3.47 -8.37
CA GLU A 59 8.10 2.27 -7.68
C GLU A 59 8.94 1.97 -6.44
N ALA A 60 8.30 1.47 -5.39
CA ALA A 60 9.01 1.03 -4.19
C ALA A 60 8.30 -0.17 -3.54
N GLU A 61 9.12 -1.06 -2.98
CA GLU A 61 8.70 -2.14 -2.08
C GLU A 61 9.43 -1.99 -0.76
N ARG A 62 8.71 -2.05 0.37
CA ARG A 62 9.30 -1.93 1.72
C ARG A 62 8.49 -2.69 2.75
N ASP A 63 9.16 -3.39 3.66
CA ASP A 63 8.52 -4.02 4.81
C ASP A 63 7.82 -2.99 5.70
N ILE A 64 6.67 -3.37 6.27
CA ILE A 64 5.92 -2.56 7.24
C ILE A 64 6.50 -2.81 8.64
N ALA A 65 6.94 -1.73 9.29
CA ALA A 65 7.40 -1.77 10.68
C ALA A 65 6.24 -1.73 11.68
N SER A 66 5.20 -0.97 11.36
CA SER A 66 4.04 -0.79 12.22
C SER A 66 2.84 -0.29 11.42
N GLY A 67 1.63 -0.57 11.90
CA GLY A 67 0.42 -0.04 11.29
C GLY A 67 -0.83 -0.71 11.82
N ARG A 68 -1.96 -0.04 11.62
CA ARG A 68 -3.30 -0.56 11.90
C ARG A 68 -4.31 0.16 11.00
N GLU A 69 -5.31 -0.59 10.53
CA GLU A 69 -6.53 -0.02 9.91
C GLU A 69 -6.25 1.07 8.87
N GLY A 70 -5.34 0.81 7.93
CA GLY A 70 -5.11 1.73 6.81
C GLY A 70 -4.04 2.77 7.04
N SER A 71 -3.53 2.86 8.27
CA SER A 71 -2.35 3.64 8.59
C SER A 71 -1.16 2.71 8.78
N TYR A 72 -0.15 2.83 7.93
CA TYR A 72 1.03 1.98 7.93
C TYR A 72 2.30 2.81 7.83
N ARG A 73 3.38 2.33 8.44
CA ARG A 73 4.72 2.92 8.37
C ARG A 73 5.71 1.83 8.00
N THR A 74 6.53 2.07 6.98
CA THR A 74 7.57 1.14 6.57
C THR A 74 8.73 1.11 7.57
N ILE A 75 9.57 0.08 7.48
CA ILE A 75 10.92 0.12 8.05
C ILE A 75 11.67 1.33 7.47
N SER A 76 12.47 1.97 8.30
CA SER A 76 13.31 3.07 7.82
C SER A 76 14.48 2.53 7.02
N ASP A 77 14.60 3.02 5.79
CA ASP A 77 15.69 2.70 4.87
C ASP A 77 16.30 4.01 4.35
N GLY A 78 17.62 4.11 4.37
CA GLY A 78 18.35 5.34 4.03
C GLY A 78 17.94 6.57 4.86
N GLY A 79 17.37 6.38 6.06
CA GLY A 79 16.89 7.47 6.92
C GLY A 79 15.51 8.02 6.53
N THR A 80 14.77 7.33 5.67
CA THR A 80 13.41 7.69 5.26
C THR A 80 12.39 6.63 5.65
N VAL A 81 11.15 7.03 5.85
CA VAL A 81 9.99 6.16 6.14
C VAL A 81 8.86 6.53 5.20
N ILE A 82 8.23 5.54 4.57
CA ILE A 82 6.98 5.74 3.84
C ILE A 82 5.83 5.53 4.81
N VAL A 83 4.93 6.51 4.86
CA VAL A 83 3.71 6.46 5.66
C VAL A 83 2.53 6.41 4.70
N ILE A 84 1.72 5.38 4.85
CA ILE A 84 0.51 5.18 4.08
C ILE A 84 -0.67 5.45 5.00
N SER A 85 -1.65 6.22 4.53
CA SER A 85 -2.90 6.51 5.23
C SER A 85 -4.06 6.61 4.21
N PRO A 86 -5.33 6.52 4.64
CA PRO A 86 -6.48 6.64 3.73
C PRO A 86 -6.50 7.91 2.87
N LYS A 87 -5.82 8.98 3.31
CA LYS A 87 -5.82 10.28 2.64
C LYS A 87 -4.53 10.61 1.92
N LYS A 88 -3.42 9.93 2.23
CA LYS A 88 -2.13 10.28 1.65
C LYS A 88 -1.08 9.19 1.76
N ILE A 89 -0.12 9.25 0.85
CA ILE A 89 1.21 8.65 0.99
C ILE A 89 2.17 9.79 1.29
N SER A 90 2.95 9.68 2.36
CA SER A 90 4.02 10.62 2.67
C SER A 90 5.35 9.92 2.85
N VAL A 91 6.43 10.64 2.53
CA VAL A 91 7.81 10.25 2.82
C VAL A 91 8.30 11.15 3.93
N GLU A 92 8.70 10.56 5.05
CA GLU A 92 9.23 11.26 6.21
C GLU A 92 10.72 10.94 6.38
N ASN A 93 11.47 11.85 6.99
CA ASN A 93 12.83 11.56 7.45
C ASN A 93 12.82 10.86 8.82
N SER A 94 14.00 10.50 9.32
CA SER A 94 14.19 9.82 10.61
C SER A 94 13.69 10.61 11.84
N SER A 95 13.50 11.94 11.70
CA SER A 95 12.91 12.78 12.77
C SER A 95 11.37 12.83 12.72
N GLY A 96 10.75 12.19 11.72
CA GLY A 96 9.30 12.25 11.49
C GLY A 96 8.85 13.50 10.74
N ALA A 97 9.77 14.30 10.21
CA ALA A 97 9.42 15.45 9.39
C ALA A 97 9.06 14.98 7.97
N GLU A 98 7.91 15.42 7.47
CA GLU A 98 7.45 15.14 6.12
C GLU A 98 8.35 15.85 5.09
N LEU A 99 8.95 15.06 4.20
CA LEU A 99 9.76 15.54 3.09
C LEU A 99 8.93 15.72 1.82
N SER A 100 7.93 14.87 1.63
CA SER A 100 7.00 14.96 0.50
C SER A 100 5.73 14.16 0.76
N GLN A 101 4.64 14.52 0.08
CA GLN A 101 3.39 13.76 0.08
C GLN A 101 2.67 13.81 -1.28
N VAL A 102 1.69 12.91 -1.42
CA VAL A 102 0.58 12.97 -2.38
C VAL A 102 -0.72 12.67 -1.65
N GLU A 103 -1.81 13.33 -2.04
CA GLU A 103 -3.15 13.01 -1.54
C GLU A 103 -3.72 11.81 -2.30
N LEU A 104 -4.47 10.98 -1.59
CA LEU A 104 -5.23 9.83 -2.10
C LEU A 104 -6.71 10.18 -2.08
N THR A 105 -7.43 9.73 -3.10
CA THR A 105 -8.86 10.00 -3.25
C THR A 105 -9.72 8.76 -3.06
N GLU A 106 -9.11 7.58 -3.13
CA GLU A 106 -9.77 6.29 -3.01
C GLU A 106 -8.96 5.35 -2.11
N PHE A 107 -9.64 4.56 -1.29
CA PHE A 107 -9.03 3.52 -0.48
C PHE A 107 -9.97 2.34 -0.24
N HIS A 108 -9.39 1.17 -0.07
CA HIS A 108 -10.05 -0.11 0.11
C HIS A 108 -9.42 -0.88 1.27
N PHE A 109 -10.28 -1.56 2.02
CA PHE A 109 -9.90 -2.44 3.11
C PHE A 109 -10.43 -3.83 2.84
N LYS A 110 -9.58 -4.85 2.91
CA LYS A 110 -10.05 -6.17 3.28
C LYS A 110 -10.02 -6.22 4.80
N LEU A 111 -11.18 -6.00 5.40
CA LEU A 111 -11.39 -6.48 6.77
C LEU A 111 -11.02 -7.97 6.73
N ASP A 112 -10.12 -8.41 7.62
CA ASP A 112 -9.85 -9.83 7.82
C ASP A 112 -11.21 -10.53 7.79
N GLN A 113 -11.42 -11.37 6.78
CA GLN A 113 -12.67 -12.12 6.67
C GLN A 113 -12.84 -12.83 8.02
N PRO A 114 -13.98 -12.72 8.72
CA PRO A 114 -14.19 -13.56 9.87
C PRO A 114 -13.99 -15.00 9.40
N GLU A 115 -13.05 -15.72 10.00
CA GLU A 115 -12.87 -17.13 9.75
C GLU A 115 -14.26 -17.78 9.91
N SER A 116 -14.85 -18.21 8.80
CA SER A 116 -16.01 -19.07 8.84
C SER A 116 -15.52 -20.43 9.32
N PHE A 117 -15.67 -20.67 10.62
CA PHE A 117 -15.65 -22.00 11.19
C PHE A 117 -17.00 -22.65 10.86
N ASP A 118 -17.00 -23.59 9.92
CA ASP A 118 -18.02 -24.65 9.84
C ASP A 118 -17.82 -25.68 10.96
#